data_AF-A0ABD1VC03-F1
#
_entry.id   AF-A0ABD1VC03-F1
#
_cell.length_a   1.000
_cell.length_b   1.000
_cell.length_c   1.000
_cell.angle_alpha   90.00
_cell.angle_beta   90.00
_cell.angle_gamma   90.00
#
_symmetry.space_group_name_H-M   'P 1'
#
loop_
_entity.id
_entity.type
_entity.pdbx_description
1 polymer ?
#
loop_
_entity_poly.entity_id
_entity_poly.type
_entity_poly.pdbx_seq_one_letter_code
_entity_poly.pdbx_strand_id
1 'polypeptide(L)'
;MFDQDDSRHVVPLGTLRDVSFLACFRFNLWWMTQKMGDKGRDIPMETQFLLLETKDGSSDYIEIVYIVFLPLIEGPFKACLQGNDKDEVELCLESGDSETVGSAFSHSVYISAGTDPFETIHEAYEGCQVASWDIQAKA
;
A
#
# COMPACT_ATOMS: atom_id res chain seq x y z
N MET A 1 -4.38 -8.43 13.47
CA MET A 1 -4.33 -8.17 14.91
C MET A 1 -2.94 -8.53 15.37
N PHE A 2 -2.26 -7.61 16.04
CA PHE A 2 -0.89 -7.72 16.49
C PHE A 2 -0.84 -8.28 17.92
N ASP A 3 0.25 -8.97 18.25
CA ASP A 3 0.40 -9.61 19.56
C ASP A 3 0.68 -8.60 20.68
N GLN A 4 1.14 -7.39 20.35
CA GLN A 4 1.43 -6.31 21.30
C GLN A 4 0.91 -4.97 20.81
N ASP A 5 0.58 -4.08 21.75
CA ASP A 5 0.37 -2.66 21.44
C ASP A 5 1.72 -2.00 21.19
N ASP A 6 1.81 -1.26 20.09
CA ASP A 6 3.00 -0.51 19.71
C ASP A 6 2.59 0.77 18.96
N SER A 7 3.46 1.77 18.94
CA SER A 7 3.30 2.97 18.11
C SER A 7 3.72 2.71 16.66
N ARG A 8 4.40 1.58 16.40
CA ARG A 8 4.85 1.18 15.07
C ARG A 8 4.73 -0.34 14.84
N HIS A 9 4.04 -0.72 13.77
CA HIS A 9 3.95 -2.11 13.31
C HIS A 9 4.45 -2.24 11.88
N VAL A 10 5.20 -3.30 11.59
CA VAL A 10 5.65 -3.62 10.22
C VAL A 10 5.35 -5.08 9.93
N VAL A 11 4.60 -5.33 8.85
CA VAL A 11 4.24 -6.69 8.42
C VAL A 11 4.46 -6.89 6.93
N PRO A 12 4.99 -8.05 6.51
CA PRO A 12 5.06 -8.38 5.10
C PRO A 12 3.64 -8.67 4.56
N LEU A 13 3.31 -8.06 3.42
CA LEU A 13 2.08 -8.35 2.66
C LEU A 13 2.30 -9.47 1.65
N GLY A 14 3.52 -9.58 1.11
CA GLY A 14 3.87 -10.60 0.13
C GLY A 14 5.20 -10.28 -0.56
N THR A 15 5.69 -11.24 -1.34
CA THR A 15 6.93 -11.10 -2.11
C THR A 15 6.64 -10.61 -3.53
N LEU A 16 7.38 -9.61 -3.98
CA LEU A 16 7.27 -9.04 -5.31
C LEU A 16 8.58 -9.26 -6.09
N ARG A 17 8.52 -10.07 -7.15
CA ARG A 17 9.66 -10.36 -8.04
C ARG A 17 9.15 -10.45 -9.47
N ASP A 18 9.88 -9.82 -10.39
CA ASP A 18 9.57 -9.83 -11.82
C ASP A 18 8.17 -9.24 -12.15
N VAL A 19 7.70 -8.31 -11.30
CA VAL A 19 6.43 -7.58 -11.47
C VAL A 19 6.76 -6.09 -11.54
N SER A 20 6.49 -5.46 -12.68
CA SER A 20 6.72 -4.03 -12.86
C SER A 20 5.88 -3.22 -11.88
N PHE A 21 6.47 -2.21 -11.26
CA PHE A 21 5.75 -1.31 -10.37
C PHE A 21 6.08 0.16 -10.62
N LEU A 22 5.14 1.02 -10.20
CA LEU A 22 5.30 2.45 -9.98
C LEU A 22 4.95 2.76 -8.52
N ALA A 23 5.92 3.25 -7.76
CA ALA A 23 5.76 3.66 -6.37
C ALA A 23 5.85 5.18 -6.26
N CYS A 24 4.85 5.83 -5.69
CA CYS A 24 4.90 7.24 -5.30
C CYS A 24 5.16 7.32 -3.80
N PHE A 25 6.25 7.99 -3.42
CA PHE A 25 6.75 7.99 -2.05
C PHE A 25 7.19 9.39 -1.64
N ARG A 26 7.18 9.61 -0.33
CA ARG A 26 7.54 10.89 0.27
C ARG A 26 9.03 10.91 0.61
N PHE A 27 9.82 11.63 -0.18
CA PHE A 27 11.27 11.72 0.03
C PHE A 27 11.68 12.88 0.96
N ASN A 28 10.79 13.84 1.20
CA ASN A 28 10.91 14.86 2.24
C ASN A 28 9.51 15.32 2.71
N LEU A 29 9.43 16.22 3.68
CA LEU A 29 8.16 16.66 4.27
C LEU A 29 7.18 17.32 3.30
N TRP A 30 7.65 17.89 2.19
CA TRP A 30 6.87 18.74 1.30
C TRP A 30 6.60 18.13 -0.07
N TRP A 31 7.35 17.09 -0.44
CA TRP A 31 7.40 16.58 -1.80
C TRP A 31 7.28 15.05 -1.86
N MET A 32 6.49 14.59 -2.82
CA MET A 32 6.51 13.21 -3.29
C MET A 32 7.30 13.11 -4.60
N THR A 33 7.88 11.94 -4.83
CA THR A 33 8.48 11.56 -6.11
C THR A 33 8.12 10.12 -6.41
N GLN A 34 8.51 9.64 -7.58
CA GLN A 34 8.15 8.33 -8.09
C GLN A 34 9.40 7.47 -8.37
N LYS A 35 9.27 6.16 -8.13
CA LYS A 35 10.26 5.15 -8.53
C LYS A 35 9.56 4.03 -9.28
N MET A 36 10.17 3.59 -10.37
CA MET A 36 9.78 2.39 -11.09
C MET A 36 10.80 1.27 -10.84
N GLY A 37 10.35 0.03 -10.85
CA GLY A 37 11.21 -1.15 -10.66
C GLY A 37 10.44 -2.45 -10.85
N ASP A 38 11.09 -3.56 -10.54
CA ASP A 38 10.52 -4.92 -10.70
C ASP A 38 10.75 -5.85 -9.50
N LYS A 39 11.31 -5.31 -8.40
CA LYS A 39 11.65 -6.05 -7.17
C LYS A 39 11.07 -5.36 -5.95
N GLY A 40 10.51 -6.14 -5.02
CA GLY A 40 9.95 -5.61 -3.77
C GLY A 40 10.96 -4.80 -2.97
N ARG A 41 12.24 -5.20 -2.96
CA ARG A 41 13.31 -4.48 -2.24
C ARG A 41 13.51 -3.05 -2.73
N ASP A 42 13.10 -2.76 -3.96
CA ASP A 42 13.29 -1.46 -4.57
C ASP A 42 12.20 -0.46 -4.19
N ILE A 43 11.12 -0.89 -3.53
CA ILE A 43 10.05 -0.02 -3.06
C ILE A 43 10.60 0.90 -1.96
N PRO A 44 10.60 2.24 -2.17
CA PRO A 44 11.11 3.17 -1.17
C PRO A 44 10.27 3.17 0.10
N MET A 45 10.91 3.48 1.23
CA MET A 45 10.17 3.79 2.47
C MET A 45 9.20 4.95 2.24
N GLU A 46 8.12 4.98 3.03
CA GLU A 46 7.08 6.01 2.93
C GLU A 46 6.39 6.03 1.56
N THR A 47 6.23 4.87 0.91
CA THR A 47 5.42 4.74 -0.30
C THR A 47 3.94 4.86 0.07
N GLN A 48 3.26 5.85 -0.54
CA GLN A 48 1.86 6.22 -0.27
C GLN A 48 0.91 5.85 -1.41
N PHE A 49 1.46 5.36 -2.52
CA PHE A 49 0.71 4.81 -3.64
C PHE A 49 1.62 3.83 -4.37
N LEU A 50 1.12 2.63 -4.64
CA LEU A 50 1.85 1.61 -5.40
C LEU A 50 0.93 1.03 -6.48
N LEU A 51 1.38 1.10 -7.73
CA LEU A 51 0.73 0.48 -8.88
C LEU A 51 1.61 -0.67 -9.35
N LEU A 52 1.04 -1.86 -9.45
CA LEU A 52 1.67 -3.04 -10.04
C LEU A 52 1.08 -3.30 -11.42
N GLU A 53 1.93 -3.71 -12.35
CA GLU A 53 1.56 -4.25 -13.65
C GLU A 53 1.99 -5.71 -13.70
N THR A 54 1.02 -6.62 -13.76
CA THR A 54 1.27 -8.05 -13.91
C THR A 54 0.67 -8.57 -15.20
N LYS A 55 1.31 -9.60 -15.76
CA LYS A 55 0.83 -10.30 -16.96
C LYS A 55 0.21 -11.61 -16.49
N ASP A 56 -1.10 -11.74 -16.64
CA ASP A 56 -1.75 -13.01 -16.41
C ASP A 56 -1.46 -13.93 -17.60
N GLY A 57 -0.63 -14.95 -17.36
CA GLY A 57 -0.25 -15.96 -18.35
C GLY A 57 -1.15 -17.20 -18.33
N SER A 58 -2.28 -17.16 -17.61
CA SER A 58 -3.17 -18.32 -17.41
C SER A 58 -4.10 -18.61 -18.58
N SER A 59 -4.17 -17.73 -19.58
CA SER A 59 -5.01 -17.89 -20.76
C SER A 59 -4.21 -17.81 -22.06
N ASP A 60 -4.80 -18.28 -23.17
CA ASP A 60 -4.20 -18.24 -24.52
C ASP A 60 -3.89 -16.79 -25.01
N TYR A 61 -4.28 -15.78 -24.23
CA TYR A 61 -4.05 -14.36 -24.44
C TYR A 61 -3.32 -13.76 -23.22
N ILE A 62 -2.33 -12.90 -23.47
CA ILE A 62 -1.66 -12.15 -22.40
C ILE A 62 -2.59 -11.00 -22.01
N GLU A 63 -3.24 -11.10 -20.86
CA GLU A 63 -4.02 -10.02 -20.27
C GLU A 63 -3.16 -9.30 -19.22
N ILE A 64 -3.06 -7.97 -19.34
CA ILE A 64 -2.34 -7.15 -18.37
C ILE A 64 -3.33 -6.74 -17.28
N VAL A 65 -2.99 -7.05 -16.04
CA VAL A 65 -3.75 -6.66 -14.86
C VAL A 65 -2.94 -5.63 -14.08
N TYR A 66 -3.60 -4.54 -13.74
CA TYR A 66 -3.07 -3.48 -12.90
C TYR A 66 -3.63 -3.61 -11.50
N ILE A 67 -2.77 -3.50 -10.48
CA ILE A 67 -3.17 -3.61 -9.08
C ILE A 67 -2.70 -2.35 -8.35
N VAL A 68 -3.64 -1.61 -7.76
CA VAL A 68 -3.38 -0.41 -6.97
C VAL A 68 -3.42 -0.76 -5.49
N PHE A 69 -2.39 -0.36 -4.76
CA PHE A 69 -2.36 -0.34 -3.30
C PHE A 69 -2.37 1.12 -2.81
N LEU A 70 -3.35 1.44 -1.97
CA LEU A 70 -3.53 2.73 -1.32
C LEU A 70 -3.46 2.54 0.20
N PRO A 71 -2.31 2.81 0.83
CA PRO A 71 -2.21 2.92 2.28
C PRO A 71 -3.18 3.97 2.83
N LEU A 72 -3.86 3.61 3.92
CA LEU A 72 -4.91 4.44 4.52
C LEU A 72 -4.47 5.02 5.87
N ILE A 73 -5.27 5.96 6.37
CA ILE A 73 -5.15 6.50 7.71
C ILE A 73 -6.31 5.94 8.54
N GLU A 74 -5.99 5.29 9.66
CA GLU A 74 -6.96 4.73 10.60
C GLU A 74 -6.70 5.32 11.99
N GLY A 75 -7.59 6.21 12.42
CA GLY A 75 -7.42 6.97 13.66
C GLY A 75 -6.10 7.75 13.65
N PRO A 76 -5.24 7.60 14.69
CA PRO A 76 -3.95 8.29 14.76
C PRO A 76 -2.86 7.60 13.93
N PHE A 77 -3.10 6.42 13.36
CA PHE A 77 -2.09 5.66 12.63
C PHE A 77 -2.17 5.92 11.13
N LYS A 78 -1.01 6.11 10.52
CA LYS A 78 -0.85 6.20 9.07
C LYS A 78 -0.21 4.93 8.56
N ALA A 79 -0.76 4.38 7.49
CA ALA A 79 -0.12 3.32 6.75
C ALA A 79 0.85 3.87 5.70
N CYS A 80 1.93 3.14 5.45
CA CYS A 80 2.77 3.30 4.28
C CYS A 80 3.32 1.94 3.83
N LEU A 81 3.84 1.87 2.61
CA LEU A 81 4.52 0.70 2.09
C LEU A 81 6.04 0.93 2.04
N GLN A 82 6.78 -0.17 2.15
CA GLN A 82 8.22 -0.19 1.98
C GLN A 82 8.70 -1.55 1.48
N GLY A 83 9.88 -1.60 0.86
CA GLY A 83 10.56 -2.84 0.51
C GLY A 83 11.51 -3.32 1.61
N ASN A 84 11.88 -4.60 1.56
CA ASN A 84 12.93 -5.17 2.40
C ASN A 84 13.93 -6.04 1.60
N ASP A 85 15.00 -6.52 2.25
CA ASP A 85 16.07 -7.30 1.61
C ASP A 85 15.62 -8.65 1.01
N LYS A 86 14.43 -9.13 1.38
CA LYS A 86 13.83 -10.39 0.91
C LYS A 86 12.93 -10.23 -0.31
N ASP A 87 12.83 -9.01 -0.85
CA ASP A 87 11.86 -8.61 -1.88
C ASP A 87 10.40 -8.65 -1.41
N GLU A 88 10.17 -8.50 -0.10
CA GLU A 88 8.81 -8.38 0.42
C GLU A 88 8.36 -6.92 0.37
N VAL A 89 7.07 -6.74 0.04
CA VAL A 89 6.36 -5.49 0.26
C VAL A 89 5.85 -5.53 1.68
N GLU A 90 6.28 -4.58 2.51
CA GLU A 90 5.86 -4.45 3.90
C GLU A 90 4.86 -3.30 4.04
N LEU A 91 3.83 -3.54 4.84
CA LEU A 91 2.94 -2.52 5.38
C LEU A 91 3.50 -2.03 6.70
N CYS A 92 3.76 -0.73 6.80
CA CYS A 92 4.14 -0.06 8.02
C CYS A 92 2.97 0.79 8.53
N LEU A 93 2.59 0.61 9.79
CA LEU A 93 1.58 1.40 10.49
C LEU A 93 2.26 2.17 11.60
N GLU A 94 2.16 3.50 11.59
CA GLU A 94 2.86 4.33 12.57
C GLU A 94 1.99 5.51 13.03
N SER A 95 1.94 5.75 14.34
CA SER A 95 1.26 6.91 14.93
C SER A 95 2.17 8.15 14.96
N GLY A 96 3.49 7.95 14.98
CA GLY A 96 4.49 9.00 15.16
C GLY A 96 4.65 9.48 16.61
N ASP A 97 3.98 8.81 17.56
CA ASP A 97 4.02 9.13 18.99
C ASP A 97 4.12 7.84 19.81
N SER A 98 5.17 7.72 20.63
CA SER A 98 5.42 6.55 21.48
C SER A 98 4.34 6.28 22.53
N GLU A 99 3.56 7.30 22.91
CA GLU A 99 2.45 7.13 23.87
C GLU A 99 1.15 6.71 23.17
N THR A 100 1.05 6.93 21.86
CA THR A 100 -0.11 6.56 21.05
C THR A 100 0.12 5.19 20.43
N VAL A 101 -0.29 4.15 21.14
CA VAL A 101 -0.11 2.73 20.76
C VAL A 101 -1.43 2.09 20.33
N GLY A 102 -1.34 1.04 19.52
CA GLY A 102 -2.48 0.19 19.15
C GLY A 102 -2.01 -1.16 18.63
N SER A 103 -2.92 -2.12 18.50
CA SER A 103 -2.63 -3.51 18.06
C SER A 103 -3.68 -4.09 17.12
N ALA A 104 -4.76 -3.36 16.84
CA ALA A 104 -5.83 -3.81 15.97
C ALA A 104 -6.19 -2.70 14.97
N PHE A 105 -6.13 -3.07 13.69
CA PHE A 105 -6.40 -2.20 12.56
C PHE A 105 -7.28 -2.97 11.59
N SER A 106 -8.29 -2.29 11.06
CA SER A 106 -9.33 -2.89 10.23
C SER A 106 -9.22 -2.47 8.77
N HIS A 107 -8.64 -1.31 8.50
CA HIS A 107 -8.58 -0.70 7.16
C HIS A 107 -7.25 0.02 6.96
N SER A 108 -6.17 -0.74 6.87
CA SER A 108 -4.81 -0.20 6.71
C SER A 108 -4.38 0.05 5.27
N VAL A 109 -4.93 -0.71 4.33
CA VAL A 109 -4.60 -0.61 2.90
C VAL A 109 -5.82 -0.96 2.07
N TYR A 110 -6.13 -0.13 1.09
CA TYR A 110 -7.13 -0.41 0.07
C TYR A 110 -6.45 -0.99 -1.17
N ILE A 111 -7.04 -2.04 -1.75
CA ILE A 111 -6.49 -2.72 -2.93
C ILE A 111 -7.59 -2.79 -4.01
N SER A 112 -7.26 -2.37 -5.22
CA SER A 112 -8.12 -2.55 -6.41
C SER A 112 -7.33 -3.19 -7.53
N ALA A 113 -8.00 -3.94 -8.40
CA ALA A 113 -7.40 -4.53 -9.58
C ALA A 113 -8.32 -4.36 -10.81
N GLY A 114 -7.71 -4.09 -11.96
CA GLY A 114 -8.42 -3.90 -13.21
C GLY A 114 -7.50 -4.00 -14.42
N THR A 115 -8.06 -3.89 -15.63
CA THR A 115 -7.33 -4.07 -16.89
C THR A 115 -6.95 -2.75 -17.57
N ASP A 116 -7.54 -1.64 -17.13
CA ASP A 116 -7.12 -0.28 -17.50
C ASP A 116 -6.49 0.41 -16.28
N PRO A 117 -5.27 0.94 -16.38
CA PRO A 117 -4.57 1.50 -15.23
C PRO A 117 -5.21 2.80 -14.74
N PHE A 118 -5.82 3.60 -15.61
CA PHE A 118 -6.40 4.89 -15.23
C PHE A 118 -7.74 4.70 -14.52
N GLU A 119 -8.60 3.82 -15.05
CA GLU A 119 -9.85 3.45 -14.40
C GLU A 119 -9.58 2.76 -13.05
N THR A 120 -8.62 1.83 -12.99
CA THR A 120 -8.26 1.16 -11.72
C THR A 120 -7.79 2.17 -10.66
N ILE A 121 -7.01 3.17 -11.05
CA ILE A 121 -6.60 4.26 -10.14
C ILE A 121 -7.82 5.07 -9.71
N HIS A 122 -8.69 5.45 -10.65
CA HIS A 122 -9.88 6.23 -10.36
C HIS A 122 -10.80 5.52 -9.37
N GLU A 123 -11.15 4.27 -9.65
CA GLU A 123 -11.97 3.41 -8.78
C GLU A 123 -11.32 3.22 -7.41
N ALA A 124 -9.99 3.11 -7.34
CA ALA A 124 -9.30 2.99 -6.07
C ALA A 124 -9.45 4.23 -5.20
N TYR A 125 -9.37 5.42 -5.78
CA TYR A 125 -9.61 6.67 -5.06
C TYR A 125 -11.08 6.84 -4.67
N GLU A 126 -12.03 6.50 -5.53
CA GLU A 126 -13.46 6.55 -5.20
C GLU A 126 -13.82 5.57 -4.07
N GLY A 127 -13.36 4.32 -4.18
CA GLY A 127 -13.56 3.30 -3.16
C GLY A 127 -12.93 3.66 -1.81
N CYS A 128 -11.73 4.26 -1.83
CA CYS A 128 -11.07 4.77 -0.64
C CYS A 128 -11.88 5.89 0.06
N GLN A 129 -12.53 6.78 -0.70
CA GLN A 129 -13.37 7.81 -0.08
C GLN A 129 -14.54 7.17 0.67
N VAL A 130 -15.24 6.22 0.05
CA VAL A 130 -16.35 5.49 0.69
C VAL A 130 -15.87 4.75 1.94
N ALA A 131 -14.76 4.01 1.84
CA ALA A 131 -14.16 3.32 2.97
C ALA A 131 -13.75 4.30 4.09
N SER A 132 -13.22 5.47 3.75
CA SER A 132 -12.87 6.51 4.72
C SER A 132 -14.07 6.99 5.53
N TRP A 133 -15.26 7.11 4.92
CA TRP A 133 -16.48 7.46 5.65
C TRP A 133 -16.88 6.38 6.64
N ASP A 134 -16.76 5.10 6.26
CA ASP A 134 -17.08 3.97 7.13
C ASP A 134 -16.07 3.81 8.28
N ILE A 135 -14.78 4.10 8.03
CA ILE A 135 -13.72 4.11 9.05
C ILE A 135 -14.00 5.20 10.09
N GLN A 136 -14.30 6.42 9.65
CA GLN A 136 -14.59 7.55 10.55
C GLN A 136 -15.92 7.37 11.30
N ALA A 137 -16.91 6.67 10.73
CA ALA A 137 -18.19 6.41 11.38
C ALA A 137 -18.13 5.33 12.47
N LYS A 138 -17.06 4.52 12.51
CA LYS A 138 -16.85 3.44 13.49
C LYS A 138 -15.81 3.75 14.57
N ALA A 139 -15.06 4.84 14.42
CA ALA A 139 -14.10 5.35 15.41
C ALA A 139 -14.79 6.30 16.41
#